data_AF-A0A927X510-F1
#
_entry.id   AF-A0A927X510-F1
#
_cell.length_a   1.000
_cell.length_b   1.000
_cell.length_c   1.000
_cell.angle_alpha   90.00
_cell.angle_beta   90.00
_cell.angle_gamma   90.00
#
_symmetry.space_group_name_H-M   'P 1'
#
loop_
_entity.id
_entity.type
_entity.pdbx_description
1 polymer ?
#
loop_
_entity_poly.entity_id
_entity_poly.type
_entity_poly.pdbx_seq_one_letter_code
_entity_poly.pdbx_strand_id
1 'polypeptide(L)'
;MSELSENKVYQSLRTVLAAVAGISLANVFLIKMEIERNLLFSAFLPALGANRTVYFAPEFNQNRAIIGGVMLIGALFTCYVLSNKRWVWMMIAFLIYLIDTWFMIWFIEVGGYSYAEWSLDIIAHVIILAILLRAAVIGKNRAEKKPVEEMSQPAEEKTDNKIDYYVDD
;
A
#
# COMPACT_ATOMS: atom_id res chain seq x y z
N MET A 1 -6.60 20.39 -13.55
CA MET A 1 -7.04 19.77 -12.29
C MET A 1 -6.39 20.57 -11.16
N SER A 2 -7.13 21.09 -10.18
CA SER A 2 -6.57 21.98 -9.15
C SER A 2 -5.72 21.19 -8.15
N GLU A 3 -4.68 21.81 -7.58
CA GLU A 3 -3.78 21.15 -6.61
C GLU A 3 -4.52 20.59 -5.38
N LEU A 4 -5.55 21.29 -4.93
CA LEU A 4 -6.43 20.86 -3.84
C LEU A 4 -7.13 19.53 -4.17
N SER A 5 -7.46 19.29 -5.45
CA SER A 5 -8.10 18.04 -5.89
C SER A 5 -7.06 16.91 -6.02
N GLU A 6 -5.84 17.19 -6.49
CA GLU A 6 -4.74 16.20 -6.55
C GLU A 6 -4.35 15.68 -5.16
N ASN A 7 -4.32 16.56 -4.14
CA ASN A 7 -4.04 16.17 -2.76
C ASN A 7 -5.09 15.21 -2.19
N LYS A 8 -6.38 15.52 -2.38
CA LYS A 8 -7.49 14.66 -1.93
C LYS A 8 -7.47 13.30 -2.63
N VAL A 9 -7.20 13.29 -3.94
CA VAL A 9 -7.07 12.04 -4.72
C VAL A 9 -5.91 11.19 -4.20
N TYR A 10 -4.73 11.78 -3.98
CA TYR A 10 -3.59 11.03 -3.45
C TYR A 10 -3.87 10.45 -2.05
N GLN A 11 -4.51 11.22 -1.16
CA GLN A 11 -4.90 10.73 0.15
C GLN A 11 -5.88 9.56 0.05
N SER A 12 -6.89 9.66 -0.82
CA SER A 12 -7.84 8.58 -1.07
C SER A 12 -7.21 7.32 -1.67
N LEU A 13 -6.15 7.45 -2.49
CA LEU A 13 -5.45 6.30 -3.04
C LEU A 13 -4.54 5.64 -1.98
N ARG A 14 -3.95 6.44 -1.07
CA ARG A 14 -3.19 5.92 0.07
C ARG A 14 -4.04 5.14 1.05
N THR A 15 -5.29 5.54 1.26
CA THR A 15 -6.20 4.79 2.16
C THR A 15 -6.50 3.39 1.63
N VAL A 16 -6.35 3.14 0.32
CA VAL A 16 -6.46 1.78 -0.23
C VAL A 16 -5.33 0.90 0.28
N LEU A 17 -4.10 1.39 0.39
CA LEU A 17 -2.99 0.63 0.97
C LEU A 17 -3.27 0.25 2.44
N ALA A 18 -3.84 1.17 3.21
CA ALA A 18 -4.26 0.89 4.59
C ALA A 18 -5.41 -0.14 4.63
N ALA A 19 -6.37 -0.04 3.71
CA ALA A 19 -7.47 -1.00 3.60
C ALA A 19 -6.94 -2.41 3.27
N VAL A 20 -6.04 -2.54 2.29
CA VAL A 20 -5.41 -3.83 1.93
C VAL A 20 -4.67 -4.42 3.13
N ALA A 21 -3.87 -3.63 3.85
CA ALA A 21 -3.19 -4.09 5.05
C ALA A 21 -4.18 -4.53 6.14
N GLY A 22 -5.27 -3.79 6.35
CA GLY A 22 -6.32 -4.11 7.31
C GLY A 22 -7.09 -5.38 6.97
N ILE A 23 -7.49 -5.56 5.70
CA ILE A 23 -8.18 -6.76 5.22
C ILE A 23 -7.23 -7.97 5.30
N SER A 24 -5.96 -7.80 4.96
CA SER A 24 -4.94 -8.84 5.12
C SER A 24 -4.77 -9.28 6.57
N LEU A 25 -4.81 -8.32 7.51
CA LEU A 25 -4.79 -8.62 8.93
C LEU A 25 -6.06 -9.37 9.37
N ALA A 26 -7.22 -8.99 8.86
CA ALA A 26 -8.46 -9.72 9.10
C ALA A 26 -8.37 -11.18 8.62
N ASN A 27 -7.74 -11.44 7.47
CA ASN A 27 -7.50 -12.82 7.01
C ASN A 27 -6.62 -13.62 7.97
N VAL A 28 -5.60 -13.01 8.58
CA VAL A 28 -4.80 -13.67 9.62
C VAL A 28 -5.68 -14.04 10.83
N PHE A 29 -6.62 -13.18 11.22
CA PHE A 29 -7.57 -13.49 12.30
C PHE A 29 -8.54 -14.62 11.91
N LEU A 30 -9.06 -14.64 10.68
CA LEU A 30 -9.91 -15.73 10.19
C LEU A 30 -9.19 -17.08 10.25
N ILE A 31 -7.90 -17.11 9.88
CA ILE A 31 -7.05 -18.29 10.00
C ILE A 31 -6.93 -18.76 11.45
N LYS A 32 -6.75 -17.82 12.39
CA LYS A 32 -6.69 -18.14 13.83
C LYS A 32 -8.01 -18.64 14.40
N MET A 33 -9.12 -18.22 13.81
CA MET A 33 -10.46 -18.69 14.15
C MET A 33 -10.86 -19.98 13.41
N GLU A 34 -9.95 -20.57 12.63
CA GLU A 34 -10.20 -21.76 11.81
C GLU A 34 -11.35 -21.61 10.82
N ILE A 35 -11.59 -20.38 10.34
CA ILE A 35 -12.59 -20.10 9.31
C ILE A 35 -11.96 -20.34 7.94
N GLU A 36 -12.50 -21.29 7.18
CA GLU A 36 -12.04 -21.68 5.83
C GLU A 36 -12.49 -20.69 4.74
N ARG A 37 -12.34 -19.39 5.00
CA ARG A 37 -12.67 -18.33 4.04
C ARG A 37 -11.65 -17.22 4.11
N ASN A 38 -11.35 -16.65 2.95
CA ASN A 38 -10.50 -15.48 2.81
C ASN A 38 -11.30 -14.29 2.26
N LEU A 39 -11.00 -13.10 2.75
CA LEU A 39 -11.51 -11.84 2.20
C LEU A 39 -10.69 -11.45 0.97
N LEU A 40 -11.40 -11.06 -0.09
CA LEU A 40 -10.84 -10.43 -1.28
C LEU A 40 -10.17 -9.11 -0.93
N PHE A 41 -9.31 -8.60 -1.83
CA PHE A 41 -8.57 -7.35 -1.66
C PHE A 41 -7.55 -7.36 -0.52
N SER A 42 -7.09 -8.55 -0.14
CA SER A 42 -5.95 -8.76 0.76
C SER A 42 -4.68 -9.04 -0.03
N ALA A 43 -3.55 -9.11 0.67
CA ALA A 43 -2.37 -9.76 0.18
C ALA A 43 -2.55 -11.29 0.22
N PHE A 44 -1.96 -11.97 -0.75
CA PHE A 44 -2.09 -13.42 -0.94
C PHE A 44 -1.35 -14.22 0.12
N LEU A 45 -0.12 -13.83 0.50
CA LEU A 45 0.68 -14.57 1.50
C LEU A 45 -0.07 -14.81 2.83
N PRO A 46 -0.70 -13.79 3.44
CA PRO A 46 -1.55 -13.99 4.61
C PRO A 46 -2.69 -14.98 4.36
N ALA A 47 -3.35 -14.93 3.20
CA ALA A 47 -4.49 -15.79 2.85
C ALA A 47 -4.07 -17.26 2.59
N LEU A 48 -2.82 -17.50 2.18
CA LEU A 48 -2.29 -18.84 1.95
C LEU A 48 -2.23 -19.69 3.22
N GLY A 49 -2.06 -19.06 4.40
CA GLY A 49 -2.11 -19.75 5.69
C GLY A 49 -3.49 -20.36 6.04
N ALA A 50 -4.56 -19.98 5.34
CA ALA A 50 -5.87 -20.59 5.48
C ALA A 50 -6.00 -21.90 4.70
N ASN A 51 -5.25 -22.05 3.61
CA ASN A 51 -5.29 -23.24 2.77
C ASN A 51 -4.45 -24.35 3.40
N ARG A 52 -5.09 -25.20 4.21
CA ARG A 52 -4.44 -26.38 4.83
C ARG A 52 -4.07 -27.48 3.81
N THR A 53 -4.50 -27.32 2.57
CA THR A 53 -4.35 -28.28 1.46
C THR A 53 -3.17 -27.97 0.54
N VAL A 54 -2.18 -27.15 0.95
CA VAL A 54 -0.98 -26.93 0.12
C VAL A 54 -0.14 -28.21 0.05
N TYR A 55 -0.46 -29.07 -0.91
CA TYR A 55 0.17 -30.37 -1.13
C TYR A 55 1.64 -30.28 -1.59
N PHE A 56 2.06 -29.14 -2.15
CA PHE A 56 3.34 -29.01 -2.86
C PHE A 56 4.51 -28.55 -1.99
N ALA A 57 4.26 -28.15 -0.75
CA ALA A 57 5.32 -27.72 0.16
C ALA A 57 5.03 -28.23 1.58
N PRO A 58 5.28 -29.51 1.88
CA PRO A 58 5.13 -30.06 3.24
C PRO A 58 5.99 -29.33 4.28
N GLU A 59 7.04 -28.62 3.85
CA GLU A 59 7.87 -27.75 4.70
C GLU A 59 7.28 -26.33 4.92
N PHE A 60 6.29 -25.94 4.14
CA PHE A 60 5.59 -24.66 4.28
C PHE A 60 4.50 -24.80 5.36
N ASN A 61 4.97 -24.93 6.59
CA ASN A 61 4.12 -25.00 7.77
C ASN A 61 3.24 -23.73 7.85
N GLN A 62 1.96 -23.89 8.20
CA GLN A 62 1.00 -22.81 8.42
C GLN A 62 1.57 -21.64 9.24
N ASN A 63 2.43 -21.94 10.23
CA ASN A 63 3.11 -20.93 11.03
C ASN A 63 4.05 -20.03 10.20
N ARG A 64 4.77 -20.58 9.21
CA ARG A 64 5.64 -19.80 8.32
C ARG A 64 4.83 -18.89 7.40
N ALA A 65 3.70 -19.36 6.88
CA ALA A 65 2.78 -18.56 6.09
C ALA A 65 2.21 -17.39 6.92
N ILE A 66 1.81 -17.64 8.17
CA ILE A 66 1.34 -16.59 9.09
C ILE A 66 2.45 -15.58 9.39
N ILE A 67 3.67 -16.03 9.71
CA ILE A 67 4.80 -15.13 9.99
C ILE A 67 5.12 -14.26 8.77
N GLY A 68 5.22 -14.88 7.58
CA GLY A 68 5.45 -14.16 6.33
C GLY A 68 4.33 -13.18 6.01
N GLY A 69 3.07 -13.58 6.24
CA GLY A 69 1.91 -12.71 6.08
C GLY A 69 1.93 -11.50 7.01
N VAL A 70 2.24 -11.70 8.30
CA VAL A 70 2.37 -10.60 9.28
C VAL A 70 3.52 -9.66 8.91
N MET A 71 4.66 -10.18 8.46
CA MET A 71 5.78 -9.37 7.98
C MET A 71 5.38 -8.53 6.75
N LEU A 72 4.67 -9.13 5.80
CA LEU A 72 4.17 -8.44 4.60
C LEU A 72 3.18 -7.33 4.97
N ILE A 73 2.23 -7.61 5.87
CA ILE A 73 1.28 -6.62 6.39
C ILE A 73 2.03 -5.47 7.07
N GLY A 74 3.03 -5.78 7.90
CA GLY A 74 3.88 -4.79 8.56
C GLY A 74 4.63 -3.91 7.55
N ALA A 75 5.14 -4.50 6.46
CA ALA A 75 5.80 -3.76 5.39
C ALA A 75 4.84 -2.83 4.63
N LEU A 76 3.63 -3.31 4.28
CA LEU A 76 2.60 -2.50 3.62
C LEU A 76 2.12 -1.35 4.53
N PHE A 77 1.91 -1.62 5.82
CA PHE A 77 1.53 -0.61 6.80
C PHE A 77 2.64 0.43 7.01
N THR A 78 3.90 -0.01 7.06
CA THR A 78 5.06 0.89 7.12
C THR A 78 5.11 1.80 5.87
N CYS A 79 4.87 1.25 4.68
CA CYS A 79 4.76 2.05 3.47
C CYS A 79 3.60 3.05 3.53
N TYR A 80 2.46 2.68 4.11
CA TYR A 80 1.34 3.60 4.33
C TYR A 80 1.71 4.78 5.24
N VAL A 81 2.37 4.51 6.38
CA VAL A 81 2.81 5.57 7.31
C VAL A 81 3.84 6.49 6.65
N LEU A 82 4.83 5.91 5.96
CA LEU A 82 5.94 6.66 5.38
C LEU A 82 5.60 7.35 4.06
N SER A 83 4.58 6.91 3.34
CA SER A 83 4.09 7.55 2.11
C SER A 83 3.50 8.96 2.33
N ASN A 84 3.29 9.37 3.58
CA ASN A 84 2.99 10.77 3.90
C ASN A 84 4.21 11.69 3.70
N LYS A 85 5.41 11.14 3.93
CA LYS A 85 6.67 11.89 3.90
C LYS A 85 7.29 11.91 2.51
N ARG A 86 7.29 10.77 1.80
CA ARG A 86 7.90 10.63 0.47
C ARG A 86 7.07 9.71 -0.42
N TRP A 87 6.89 10.10 -1.68
CA TRP A 87 6.14 9.32 -2.67
C TRP A 87 6.76 7.95 -2.98
N VAL A 88 8.09 7.82 -2.81
CA VAL A 88 8.85 6.58 -3.05
C VAL A 88 8.26 5.39 -2.27
N TRP A 89 7.68 5.61 -1.09
CA TRP A 89 7.05 4.55 -0.30
C TRP A 89 5.79 3.96 -0.96
N MET A 90 5.07 4.74 -1.78
CA MET A 90 3.98 4.19 -2.60
C MET A 90 4.52 3.30 -3.73
N MET A 91 5.68 3.66 -4.30
CA MET A 91 6.33 2.84 -5.31
C MET A 91 6.84 1.52 -4.71
N ILE A 92 7.44 1.57 -3.51
CA ILE A 92 7.85 0.37 -2.77
C ILE A 92 6.64 -0.52 -2.45
N ALA A 93 5.53 0.05 -1.96
CA ALA A 93 4.31 -0.69 -1.69
C ALA A 93 3.78 -1.41 -2.94
N PHE A 94 3.76 -0.73 -4.09
CA PHE A 94 3.41 -1.34 -5.37
C PHE A 94 4.32 -2.52 -5.71
N LEU A 95 5.65 -2.38 -5.57
CA LEU A 95 6.59 -3.45 -5.89
C LEU A 95 6.41 -4.66 -4.96
N ILE A 96 6.21 -4.42 -3.67
CA ILE A 96 5.91 -5.48 -2.69
C ILE A 96 4.64 -6.23 -3.10
N TYR A 97 3.57 -5.50 -3.42
CA TYR A 97 2.29 -6.09 -3.81
C TYR A 97 2.36 -6.79 -5.18
N LEU A 98 3.21 -6.31 -6.10
CA LEU A 98 3.48 -6.95 -7.38
C LEU A 98 4.19 -8.30 -7.19
N ILE A 99 5.16 -8.37 -6.28
CA ILE A 99 5.83 -9.62 -5.93
C ILE A 99 4.85 -10.61 -5.29
N ASP A 100 3.99 -10.15 -4.38
CA ASP A 100 2.94 -10.97 -3.77
C ASP A 100 1.94 -11.49 -4.82
N THR A 101 1.54 -10.66 -5.77
CA THR A 101 0.67 -11.05 -6.89
C THR A 101 1.36 -12.06 -7.82
N TRP A 102 2.63 -11.85 -8.14
CA TRP A 102 3.41 -12.78 -8.94
C TRP A 102 3.56 -14.14 -8.23
N PHE A 103 3.80 -14.13 -6.92
CA PHE A 103 3.85 -15.33 -6.11
C PHE A 103 2.52 -16.09 -6.11
N MET A 104 1.39 -15.39 -6.09
CA MET A 104 0.06 -16.00 -6.25
C MET A 104 -0.09 -16.71 -7.60
N ILE A 105 0.28 -16.06 -8.71
CA ILE A 105 0.21 -16.68 -10.04
C ILE A 105 1.10 -17.90 -10.12
N TRP A 106 2.34 -17.80 -9.64
CA TRP A 106 3.26 -18.92 -9.56
C TRP A 106 2.69 -20.08 -8.72
N PHE A 107 2.04 -19.77 -7.59
CA PHE A 107 1.41 -20.76 -6.73
C PHE A 107 0.24 -21.48 -7.42
N ILE A 108 -0.60 -20.75 -8.16
CA ILE A 108 -1.71 -21.33 -8.93
C ILE A 108 -1.17 -22.30 -9.98
N GLU A 109 -0.15 -21.88 -10.74
CA GLU A 109 0.46 -22.66 -11.81
C GLU A 109 1.14 -23.94 -11.27
N VAL A 110 2.02 -23.80 -10.28
CA VAL A 110 2.77 -24.95 -9.71
C VAL A 110 1.87 -25.86 -8.89
N GLY A 111 0.86 -25.30 -8.22
CA GLY A 111 -0.11 -26.04 -7.43
C GLY A 111 -1.14 -26.82 -8.26
N GLY A 112 -1.16 -26.62 -9.59
CA GLY A 112 -2.12 -27.26 -10.49
C GLY A 112 -3.57 -26.81 -10.26
N TYR A 113 -3.78 -25.61 -9.70
CA TYR A 113 -5.10 -25.07 -9.45
C TYR A 113 -5.72 -24.47 -10.71
N SER A 114 -7.04 -24.48 -10.81
CA SER A 114 -7.74 -23.88 -11.95
C SER A 114 -7.74 -22.36 -11.86
N TYR A 115 -7.27 -21.69 -12.91
CA TYR A 115 -7.38 -20.22 -13.04
C TYR A 115 -8.82 -19.70 -12.93
N ALA A 116 -9.82 -20.51 -13.26
CA ALA A 116 -11.22 -20.12 -13.15
C ALA A 116 -11.65 -19.92 -11.68
N GLU A 117 -11.16 -20.78 -10.78
CA GLU A 117 -11.47 -20.71 -9.33
C GLU A 117 -10.81 -19.49 -8.67
N TRP A 118 -9.62 -19.12 -9.15
CA TRP A 118 -8.84 -17.99 -8.64
C TRP A 118 -9.07 -16.68 -9.40
N SER A 119 -10.01 -16.66 -10.35
CA SER A 119 -10.23 -15.52 -11.25
C SER A 119 -10.58 -14.23 -10.50
N LEU A 120 -11.40 -14.32 -9.45
CA LEU A 120 -11.79 -13.16 -8.62
C LEU A 120 -10.60 -12.61 -7.83
N ASP A 121 -9.76 -13.48 -7.25
CA ASP A 121 -8.55 -13.06 -6.53
C ASP A 121 -7.55 -12.38 -7.46
N ILE A 122 -7.35 -12.93 -8.67
CA ILE A 122 -6.50 -12.33 -9.72
C ILE A 122 -7.01 -10.95 -10.09
N ILE A 123 -8.31 -10.81 -10.37
CA ILE A 123 -8.91 -9.51 -10.71
C ILE A 123 -8.73 -8.51 -9.57
N ALA A 124 -8.96 -8.93 -8.33
CA ALA A 124 -8.78 -8.06 -7.16
C ALA A 124 -7.33 -7.56 -7.02
N HIS A 125 -6.33 -8.43 -7.20
CA HIS A 125 -4.91 -8.06 -7.14
C HIS A 125 -4.54 -7.08 -8.27
N VAL A 126 -5.01 -7.32 -9.50
CA VAL A 126 -4.77 -6.42 -10.63
C VAL A 126 -5.37 -5.04 -10.39
N ILE A 127 -6.57 -4.96 -9.82
CA ILE A 127 -7.20 -3.69 -9.46
C ILE A 127 -6.37 -2.94 -8.41
N ILE A 128 -5.91 -3.62 -7.36
CA ILE A 128 -5.06 -3.01 -6.33
C ILE A 128 -3.74 -2.53 -6.92
N LEU A 129 -3.09 -3.33 -7.79
CA LEU A 129 -1.89 -2.92 -8.50
C LEU A 129 -2.08 -1.65 -9.32
N ALA A 130 -3.18 -1.55 -10.07
CA ALA A 130 -3.50 -0.36 -10.85
C ALA A 130 -3.69 0.88 -9.96
N ILE A 131 -4.37 0.72 -8.82
CA ILE A 131 -4.58 1.79 -7.83
C ILE A 131 -3.24 2.24 -7.21
N LEU A 132 -2.38 1.30 -6.79
CA LEU A 132 -1.08 1.60 -6.19
C LEU A 132 -0.13 2.27 -7.17
N LEU A 133 -0.11 1.81 -8.43
CA LEU A 133 0.66 2.44 -9.50
C LEU A 133 0.19 3.88 -9.74
N ARG A 134 -1.12 4.10 -9.84
CA ARG A 134 -1.69 5.44 -9.99
C ARG A 134 -1.33 6.34 -8.81
N ALA A 135 -1.35 5.81 -7.59
CA ALA A 135 -0.95 6.54 -6.39
C ALA A 135 0.53 6.96 -6.43
N ALA A 136 1.40 6.05 -6.87
CA ALA A 136 2.83 6.33 -7.01
C ALA A 136 3.11 7.42 -8.06
N VAL A 137 2.46 7.33 -9.23
CA VAL A 137 2.59 8.33 -10.31
C VAL A 137 2.11 9.71 -9.86
N ILE A 138 0.93 9.80 -9.23
CA ILE A 138 0.41 11.08 -8.71
C ILE A 138 1.32 11.62 -7.60
N GLY A 139 1.83 10.75 -6.73
CA GLY A 139 2.78 11.13 -5.68
C GLY A 139 4.07 11.74 -6.24
N LYS A 140 4.62 11.13 -7.30
CA LYS A 140 5.80 11.64 -8.01
C LYS A 140 5.55 13.01 -8.64
N ASN A 141 4.48 13.13 -9.42
CA ASN A 141 4.15 14.40 -10.11
C ASN A 141 3.97 15.56 -9.12
N ARG A 142 3.40 15.30 -7.94
CA ARG A 142 3.27 16.32 -6.87
C ARG A 142 4.61 16.71 -6.27
N ALA A 143 5.53 15.76 -6.11
CA ALA A 143 6.85 16.03 -5.58
C ALA A 143 7.73 16.83 -6.55
N GLU A 144 7.53 16.68 -7.86
CA GLU A 144 8.25 17.42 -8.90
C GLU A 144 7.70 18.85 -9.12
N LYS A 145 6.41 19.09 -8.85
CA LYS A 145 5.82 20.45 -8.93
C LYS A 145 6.25 21.38 -7.78
N LYS A 146 6.34 20.87 -6.55
CA LYS A 146 6.76 21.65 -5.37
C LYS A 146 8.07 22.44 -5.51
N PRO A 147 9.18 21.86 -6.03
CA PRO A 147 10.44 22.59 -6.16
C PRO A 147 10.38 23.71 -7.22
N VAL A 148 9.42 23.70 -8.14
CA VAL A 148 9.30 24.70 -9.21
C VAL A 148 8.57 25.96 -8.74
N GLU A 149 7.62 25.85 -7.81
CA GLU A 149 6.91 27.01 -7.24
C GLU A 149 7.72 27.77 -6.18
N GLU A 150 8.55 27.08 -5.39
CA GLU A 150 9.45 27.76 -4.42
C GLU A 150 10.55 28.59 -5.12
N MET A 151 10.91 28.26 -6.37
CA MET A 151 11.89 29.00 -7.16
C MET A 151 11.29 30.15 -7.98
N SER A 152 9.96 30.18 -8.16
CA SER A 152 9.26 31.23 -8.93
C SER A 152 8.58 32.29 -8.06
N GLN A 153 8.63 32.16 -6.73
CA GLN A 153 8.28 33.25 -5.82
C GLN A 153 9.40 34.31 -5.81
N PRO A 154 9.17 35.53 -6.32
CA PRO A 154 10.16 36.60 -6.23
C PRO A 154 10.43 36.93 -4.75
N ALA A 155 11.69 37.21 -4.43
CA ALA A 155 12.22 37.44 -3.10
C ALA A 155 11.71 38.72 -2.37
N GLU A 156 10.61 39.31 -2.81
CA GLU A 156 10.05 40.54 -2.26
C GLU A 156 8.75 40.26 -1.51
N GLU A 157 8.84 39.85 -0.24
CA GLU A 157 7.96 40.34 0.85
C GLU A 157 8.43 39.78 2.21
N LYS A 158 9.68 40.09 2.58
CA LYS A 158 10.15 40.01 3.97
C LYS A 158 10.91 41.28 4.32
N THR A 159 10.28 42.43 4.15
CA THR A 159 10.72 43.67 4.79
C THR A 159 9.87 43.90 6.02
N ASP A 160 10.48 43.52 7.14
CA ASP A 160 10.53 44.26 8.41
C ASP A 160 9.37 45.21 8.70
N ASN A 161 8.54 44.87 9.68
CA ASN A 161 7.82 45.87 10.44
C ASN A 161 7.86 45.53 11.93
N LYS A 162 9.07 45.61 12.50
CA LYS A 162 9.27 45.67 13.94
C LYS A 162 9.16 47.14 14.35
N ILE A 163 7.93 47.58 14.66
CA ILE A 163 7.70 48.86 15.32
C ILE A 163 7.88 48.61 16.81
N ASP A 164 9.08 48.88 17.31
CA ASP A 164 9.36 48.94 18.74
C ASP A 164 8.65 50.18 19.31
N TYR A 165 7.62 49.96 20.14
CA TYR A 165 7.05 51.03 20.96
C TYR A 165 7.94 51.21 22.20
N TYR A 166 8.71 52.29 22.23
CA TYR A 166 9.20 52.86 23.48
C TYR A 166 8.04 53.60 24.15
N VAL A 167 7.70 53.18 25.37
CA VAL A 167 6.91 53.98 26.32
C VAL A 167 7.86 54.28 27.47
N ASP A 168 8.28 55.54 27.56
CA ASP A 168 8.93 56.10 28.74
C ASP A 168 7.88 56.29 29.84
N ASP A 169 8.16 55.78 31.04
CA ASP A 169 7.61 56.23 32.33
C ASP A 169 8.74 56.22 33.38
#